data_AF-A0A7X3FKU3-F1
#
_entry.id   AF-A0A7X3FKU3-F1
#
_cell.length_a   1.000
_cell.length_b   1.000
_cell.length_c   1.000
_cell.angle_alpha   90.00
_cell.angle_beta   90.00
_cell.angle_gamma   90.00
#
_symmetry.space_group_name_H-M   'P 1'
#
loop_
_entity.id
_entity.type
_entity.pdbx_description
1 polymer ?
#
loop_
_entity_poly.entity_id
_entity_poly.type
_entity_poly.pdbx_seq_one_letter_code
_entity_poly.pdbx_strand_id
1 'polypeptide(L)'
;MKINESHRIGNVNPYAKHKDQMQVSAADKRNRPKDEVQISTEAKQLLGAAGDEVRARKVEELKQQVRSGTYHVEAGKIAEKLLPYLK
;
A
#
# COMPACT_ATOMS: atom_id res chain seq x y z
N MET A 1 14.69 -5.37 73.69
CA MET A 1 14.58 -6.52 72.77
C MET A 1 14.06 -6.04 71.44
N LYS A 2 14.79 -6.28 70.34
CA LYS A 2 14.46 -5.81 68.98
C LYS A 2 13.86 -7.00 68.22
N ILE A 3 12.58 -6.92 67.86
CA ILE A 3 11.87 -8.00 67.17
C ILE A 3 12.05 -7.76 65.68
N ASN A 4 12.67 -8.72 64.99
CA ASN A 4 12.82 -8.68 63.54
C ASN A 4 11.48 -9.06 62.91
N GLU A 5 10.92 -8.17 62.09
CA GLU A 5 9.71 -8.49 61.32
C GLU A 5 9.99 -9.60 60.31
N SER A 6 9.25 -10.70 60.41
CA SER A 6 9.29 -11.80 59.45
C SER A 6 8.54 -11.44 58.16
N HIS A 7 8.97 -10.38 57.48
CA HIS A 7 8.46 -10.00 56.16
C HIS A 7 9.17 -10.78 55.06
N ARG A 8 9.00 -12.11 54.98
CA ARG A 8 9.66 -12.86 53.89
C ARG A 8 9.22 -14.29 53.60
N ILE A 9 7.94 -14.66 53.69
CA ILE A 9 7.50 -15.89 53.02
C ILE A 9 6.08 -15.74 52.46
N GLY A 10 5.96 -15.61 51.13
CA GLY A 10 4.90 -16.35 50.41
C GLY A 10 3.69 -15.62 49.82
N ASN A 11 3.53 -14.30 49.87
CA ASN A 11 2.40 -13.65 49.18
C ASN A 11 2.69 -13.37 47.69
N VAL A 12 2.95 -14.44 46.93
CA VAL A 12 2.85 -14.41 45.47
C VAL A 12 1.37 -14.47 45.11
N ASN A 13 0.74 -13.30 44.97
CA ASN A 13 -0.67 -13.19 44.60
C ASN A 13 -0.90 -13.84 43.21
N PRO A 14 -1.61 -14.98 43.11
CA PRO A 14 -1.79 -15.69 41.84
C PRO A 14 -2.56 -14.86 40.81
N TYR A 15 -3.40 -13.92 41.27
CA TYR A 15 -4.14 -13.01 40.40
C TYR A 15 -3.26 -11.95 39.72
N ALA A 16 -2.09 -11.61 40.28
CA ALA A 16 -1.16 -10.68 39.63
C ALA A 16 -0.53 -11.31 38.38
N LYS A 17 -0.24 -12.63 38.42
CA LYS A 17 0.32 -13.38 37.28
C LYS A 17 -0.60 -13.42 36.07
N HIS A 18 -1.92 -13.44 36.30
CA HIS A 18 -2.92 -13.39 35.23
C HIS A 18 -2.96 -12.04 34.53
N LYS A 19 -2.71 -10.92 35.23
CA LYS A 19 -2.63 -9.58 34.62
C LYS A 19 -1.40 -9.44 33.71
N ASP A 20 -0.24 -9.94 34.15
CA ASP A 20 0.98 -9.94 33.32
C ASP A 20 0.82 -10.83 32.08
N GLN A 21 0.26 -12.04 32.21
CA GLN A 21 -0.02 -12.90 31.06
C GLN A 21 -1.02 -12.29 30.06
N MET A 22 -2.04 -11.57 30.53
CA MET A 22 -2.99 -10.87 29.66
C MET A 22 -2.34 -9.71 28.89
N GLN A 23 -1.41 -8.97 29.50
CA GLN A 23 -0.70 -7.88 28.84
C GLN A 23 0.27 -8.38 27.76
N VAL A 24 0.99 -9.47 28.03
CA VAL A 24 1.87 -10.13 27.04
C VAL A 24 1.05 -10.63 25.83
N SER A 25 -0.11 -11.23 26.08
CA SER A 25 -1.03 -11.73 25.03
C SER A 25 -1.63 -10.62 24.16
N ALA A 26 -1.74 -9.39 24.68
CA ALA A 26 -2.24 -8.23 23.95
C ALA A 26 -1.16 -7.55 23.10
N ALA A 27 0.11 -7.64 23.51
CA ALA A 27 1.25 -7.19 22.72
C ALA A 27 1.47 -8.09 21.48
N ASP A 28 1.29 -9.41 21.61
CA ASP A 28 1.42 -10.35 20.49
C ASP A 28 0.36 -10.16 19.38
N LYS A 29 -0.82 -9.63 19.71
CA LYS A 29 -1.86 -9.35 18.70
C LYS A 29 -1.51 -8.17 17.79
N ARG A 30 -0.59 -7.28 18.20
CA ARG A 30 -0.13 -6.13 17.39
C ARG A 30 0.98 -6.50 16.40
N ASN A 31 1.62 -7.65 16.59
CA ASN A 31 2.67 -8.19 15.72
C ASN A 31 2.14 -9.23 14.72
N ARG A 32 0.82 -9.35 14.55
CA ARG A 32 0.28 -10.17 13.48
C ARG A 32 0.60 -9.52 12.14
N PRO A 33 1.23 -10.24 11.20
CA PRO A 33 1.46 -9.71 9.87
C PRO A 33 0.11 -9.30 9.28
N LYS A 34 0.01 -8.05 8.83
CA LYS A 34 -1.14 -7.60 8.07
C LYS A 34 -1.03 -8.19 6.68
N ASP A 35 -2.12 -8.75 6.18
CA ASP A 35 -2.20 -9.13 4.78
C ASP A 35 -2.17 -7.84 3.95
N GLU A 36 -1.06 -7.61 3.25
CA GLU A 36 -0.88 -6.48 2.34
C GLU A 36 -0.76 -6.98 0.91
N VAL A 37 -1.46 -6.31 -0.02
CA VAL A 37 -1.32 -6.57 -1.45
C VAL A 37 -0.23 -5.64 -2.00
N GLN A 38 0.92 -6.20 -2.34
CA GLN A 38 2.05 -5.47 -2.94
C GLN A 38 2.10 -5.71 -4.45
N ILE A 39 2.27 -4.64 -5.23
CA ILE A 39 2.48 -4.75 -6.68
C ILE A 39 3.89 -5.30 -6.93
N SER A 40 4.00 -6.34 -7.78
CA SER A 40 5.27 -6.97 -8.16
C SER A 40 6.30 -5.94 -8.65
N THR A 41 7.56 -6.14 -8.26
CA THR A 41 8.70 -5.32 -8.70
C THR A 41 8.86 -5.35 -10.23
N GLU A 42 8.63 -6.51 -10.85
CA GLU A 42 8.65 -6.70 -12.30
C GLU A 42 7.55 -5.87 -12.98
N ALA A 43 6.33 -5.86 -12.44
CA ALA A 43 5.23 -5.07 -12.99
C ALA A 43 5.51 -3.55 -12.94
N LYS A 44 6.18 -3.08 -11.88
CA LYS A 44 6.63 -1.68 -11.78
C LYS A 44 7.71 -1.35 -12.81
N GLN A 45 8.63 -2.28 -13.06
CA GLN A 45 9.67 -2.11 -14.07
C GLN A 45 9.08 -2.07 -15.49
N LEU A 46 8.11 -2.94 -15.80
CA LEU A 46 7.42 -2.93 -17.09
C LEU A 46 6.62 -1.63 -17.33
N LEU A 47 6.00 -1.08 -16.28
CA LEU A 47 5.30 0.21 -16.36
C LEU A 47 6.27 1.36 -16.70
N GLY A 48 7.43 1.41 -16.05
CA GLY A 48 8.45 2.44 -16.29
C GLY A 48 9.22 2.25 -17.61
N ALA A 49 9.37 1.01 -18.07
CA ALA A 49 10.04 0.69 -19.33
C ALA A 49 9.22 1.07 -20.58
N ALA A 50 7.92 1.33 -20.41
CA ALA A 50 7.02 1.76 -21.49
C ALA A 50 7.24 3.25 -21.87
N GLY A 51 8.45 3.57 -22.32
CA GLY A 51 8.81 4.66 -23.25
C GLY A 51 8.17 6.02 -23.01
N ASP A 52 8.58 6.71 -21.96
CA ASP A 52 8.09 8.06 -21.67
C ASP A 52 8.60 9.12 -22.66
N GLU A 53 9.80 9.00 -23.22
CA GLU A 53 10.32 10.03 -24.13
C GLU A 53 9.57 10.09 -25.46
N VAL A 54 9.32 8.94 -26.09
CA VAL A 54 8.57 8.86 -27.35
C VAL A 54 7.13 9.31 -27.12
N ARG A 55 6.54 8.93 -25.98
CA ARG A 55 5.20 9.40 -25.58
C ARG A 55 5.18 10.90 -25.35
N ALA A 56 6.18 11.46 -24.65
CA ALA A 56 6.28 12.88 -24.36
C ALA A 56 6.41 13.70 -25.64
N ARG A 57 7.29 13.31 -26.57
CA ARG A 57 7.45 13.97 -27.88
C ARG A 57 6.15 13.95 -28.67
N LYS A 58 5.47 12.79 -28.73
CA LYS A 58 4.17 12.67 -29.42
C LYS A 58 3.11 13.58 -28.80
N VAL A 59 3.05 13.68 -27.47
CA VAL A 59 2.11 14.56 -26.77
C VAL A 59 2.42 16.03 -27.07
N GLU A 60 3.69 16.40 -27.14
CA GLU A 60 4.10 17.76 -27.45
C GLU A 60 3.72 18.16 -28.88
N GLU A 61 3.97 17.29 -29.86
CA GLU A 61 3.55 17.49 -31.25
C GLU A 61 2.03 17.67 -31.36
N LEU A 62 1.26 16.80 -30.70
CA LEU A 62 -0.21 16.90 -30.68
C LEU A 62 -0.67 18.22 -30.05
N LYS A 63 -0.03 18.67 -28.97
CA LYS A 63 -0.34 19.97 -28.35
C LYS A 63 -0.09 21.13 -29.31
N GLN A 64 0.98 21.06 -30.10
CA GLN A 64 1.26 22.09 -31.11
C GLN A 64 0.18 22.11 -32.20
N GLN A 65 -0.19 20.94 -32.74
CA GLN A 65 -1.24 20.81 -33.77
C GLN A 65 -2.61 21.32 -33.28
N VAL A 66 -2.93 21.08 -32.02
CA VAL A 66 -4.18 21.58 -31.40
C VAL A 66 -4.13 23.10 -31.26
N ARG A 67 -2.99 23.67 -30.83
CA ARG A 67 -2.81 25.13 -30.71
C ARG A 67 -2.87 25.84 -32.07
N SER A 68 -2.33 25.23 -33.13
CA SER A 68 -2.40 25.76 -34.49
C SER A 68 -3.75 25.55 -35.17
N GLY A 69 -4.67 24.80 -34.56
CA GLY A 69 -5.97 24.48 -35.14
C GLY A 69 -5.91 23.50 -36.31
N THR A 70 -4.78 22.85 -36.55
CA THR A 70 -4.57 21.88 -37.65
C THR A 70 -4.77 20.43 -37.22
N TYR A 71 -5.14 20.20 -35.96
CA TYR A 71 -5.43 18.87 -35.45
C TYR A 71 -6.72 18.31 -36.06
N HIS A 72 -6.60 17.21 -36.81
CA HIS A 72 -7.72 16.51 -37.42
C HIS A 72 -7.82 15.08 -36.87
N VAL A 73 -9.03 14.68 -36.50
CA VAL A 73 -9.33 13.31 -36.05
C VAL A 73 -10.28 12.65 -37.03
N GLU A 74 -9.80 11.59 -37.67
CA GLU A 74 -10.60 10.75 -38.57
C GLU A 74 -11.72 10.05 -37.80
N ALA A 75 -12.96 10.18 -38.26
CA ALA A 75 -14.13 9.59 -37.61
C ALA A 75 -14.03 8.05 -37.47
N GLY A 76 -13.42 7.37 -38.44
CA GLY A 76 -13.17 5.93 -38.39
C GLY A 76 -12.30 5.51 -37.22
N LYS A 77 -11.26 6.29 -36.89
CA LYS A 77 -10.38 6.02 -35.73
C LYS A 77 -11.11 6.16 -34.41
N ILE A 78 -12.09 7.06 -34.34
CA ILE A 78 -12.93 7.22 -33.15
C ILE A 78 -13.80 5.98 -32.96
N ALA A 79 -14.46 5.52 -34.04
CA ALA A 79 -15.29 4.32 -34.01
C ALA A 79 -14.49 3.08 -33.60
N GLU A 80 -13.30 2.87 -34.18
CA GLU A 80 -12.41 1.76 -33.81
C GLU A 80 -12.05 1.76 -32.32
N LYS A 81 -11.83 2.93 -31.71
CA LYS A 81 -11.47 3.04 -30.29
C LYS A 81 -12.66 2.86 -29.34
N LEU A 82 -13.86 3.19 -29.79
CA LEU A 82 -15.09 3.02 -29.00
C LEU A 82 -15.65 1.60 -29.10
N LEU A 83 -15.41 0.89 -30.21
CA LEU A 83 -15.95 -0.44 -30.49
C LEU A 83 -15.77 -1.46 -29.35
N PRO A 84 -14.63 -1.55 -28.64
CA PRO A 84 -14.45 -2.51 -27.54
C PRO A 84 -15.41 -2.31 -26.35
N TYR A 85 -15.98 -1.12 -26.19
CA TYR A 85 -16.81 -0.74 -25.04
C TYR A 85 -18.32 -0.78 -25.33
N LEU A 86 -18.70 -1.09 -26.57
CA LEU A 86 -20.10 -1.10 -27.03
C LEU A 86 -20.73 -2.51 -26.97
N LYS A 87 -20.23 -3.38 -26.09
CA LYS A 87 -20.77 -4.73 -25.84
C LYS A 87 -21.78 -4.73 -24.70
#